data_AF-A0A7X2C6S7-F1
#
_entry.id   AF-A0A7X2C6S7-F1
#
_cell.length_a   1.000
_cell.length_b   1.000
_cell.length_c   1.000
_cell.angle_alpha   90.00
_cell.angle_beta   90.00
_cell.angle_gamma   90.00
#
_symmetry.space_group_name_H-M   'P 1'
#
loop_
_entity.id
_entity.type
_entity.pdbx_description
1 polymer ?
#
loop_
_entity_poly.entity_id
_entity_poly.type
_entity_poly.pdbx_seq_one_letter_code
_entity_poly.pdbx_strand_id
1 'polypeptide(L)'
;YGYRRVWGLLRRAREKRSLPAINVKRVYRVMRDHNLLLERRTKQPGVPRRHEGRIAVETSDTRWCSDGFEFRCEDGAKLSVTFALDCCDREAIGWVASPTGYSGDDIR
;
A
#
# COMPACT_ATOMS: atom_id res chain seq x y z
N TYR A 1 4.86 4.07 21.81
CA TYR A 1 5.22 2.89 20.99
C TYR A 1 3.94 2.17 20.55
N GLY A 2 3.83 1.71 19.30
CA GLY A 2 2.65 0.96 18.85
C GLY A 2 2.59 -0.45 19.46
N TYR A 3 1.39 -0.96 19.76
CA TYR A 3 1.22 -2.25 20.46
C TYR A 3 1.89 -3.44 19.75
N ARG A 4 1.94 -3.43 18.40
CA ARG A 4 2.67 -4.43 17.61
C ARG A 4 4.18 -4.44 17.91
N ARG A 5 4.77 -3.25 18.09
CA ARG A 5 6.19 -3.10 18.42
C ARG A 5 6.47 -3.51 19.87
N VAL A 6 5.59 -3.16 20.79
CA VAL A 6 5.65 -3.63 22.19
C VAL A 6 5.56 -5.15 22.26
N TRP A 7 4.63 -5.75 21.53
CA TRP A 7 4.52 -7.20 21.41
C TRP A 7 5.82 -7.83 20.88
N GLY A 8 6.44 -7.26 19.84
CA GLY A 8 7.72 -7.75 19.32
C GLY A 8 8.87 -7.67 20.34
N LEU A 9 8.88 -6.65 21.19
CA LEU A 9 9.85 -6.55 22.30
C LEU A 9 9.60 -7.62 23.37
N LEU A 10 8.34 -7.80 23.78
CA LEU A 10 7.95 -8.81 24.78
C LEU A 10 8.21 -10.23 24.29
N ARG A 11 7.96 -10.52 23.00
CA ARG A 11 8.27 -11.80 22.37
C ARG A 11 9.76 -12.10 22.45
N ARG A 12 10.61 -11.17 21.98
CA ARG A 12 12.08 -11.33 22.03
C ARG A 12 12.62 -11.50 23.45
N ALA A 13 12.09 -10.75 24.41
CA ALA A 13 12.48 -10.88 25.81
C ALA A 13 12.11 -12.24 26.42
N ARG A 14 10.98 -12.82 26.01
CA ARG A 14 10.51 -14.13 26.47
C ARG A 14 11.20 -15.29 25.78
N GLU A 15 11.52 -15.16 24.50
CA GLU A 15 12.36 -16.11 23.76
C GLU A 15 13.73 -16.28 24.44
N LYS A 16 14.37 -15.18 24.86
CA LYS A 16 15.63 -15.24 25.64
C LYS A 16 15.53 -15.96 26.98
N ARG A 17 14.31 -16.08 27.52
CA ARG A 17 14.02 -16.75 28.80
C ARG A 17 13.35 -18.11 28.60
N SER A 18 13.28 -18.61 27.36
CA SER A 18 12.59 -19.85 27.00
C SER A 18 11.12 -19.89 27.45
N LEU A 19 10.45 -18.72 27.46
CA LEU A 19 9.05 -18.59 27.84
C LEU A 19 8.15 -18.48 26.60
N PRO A 20 6.90 -18.98 26.66
CA PRO A 20 5.97 -18.92 25.52
C PRO A 20 5.61 -17.48 25.18
N ALA A 21 5.41 -17.18 23.89
CA ALA A 21 5.04 -15.84 23.42
C ALA A 21 3.68 -15.39 23.98
N ILE A 22 3.56 -14.09 24.30
CA ILE A 22 2.29 -13.50 24.71
C ILE A 22 1.42 -13.30 23.47
N ASN A 23 0.11 -13.59 23.58
CA ASN A 23 -0.83 -13.32 22.49
C ASN A 23 -0.88 -11.81 22.18
N VAL A 24 -0.76 -11.45 20.90
CA VAL A 24 -0.82 -10.06 20.41
C VAL A 24 -2.08 -9.34 20.91
N LYS A 25 -3.23 -10.01 20.93
CA LYS A 25 -4.52 -9.45 21.39
C LYS A 25 -4.48 -9.08 22.86
N ARG A 26 -3.72 -9.82 23.69
CA ARG A 26 -3.55 -9.52 25.12
C ARG A 26 -2.75 -8.24 25.31
N VAL A 27 -1.67 -8.05 24.54
CA VAL A 27 -0.87 -6.82 24.55
C VAL A 27 -1.73 -5.61 24.14
N TYR A 28 -2.52 -5.76 23.07
CA TYR A 28 -3.46 -4.72 22.63
C TYR A 28 -4.45 -4.34 23.75
N ARG A 29 -5.12 -5.32 24.37
CA ARG A 29 -6.09 -5.07 25.43
C ARG A 29 -5.49 -4.35 26.63
N VAL A 30 -4.35 -4.83 27.15
CA VAL A 30 -3.67 -4.18 28.29
C VAL A 30 -3.28 -2.75 27.93
N MET A 31 -2.70 -2.52 26.75
CA MET A 31 -2.34 -1.16 26.34
C MET A 31 -3.56 -0.27 26.14
N ARG A 32 -4.68 -0.80 25.65
CA ARG A 32 -5.95 -0.05 25.52
C ARG A 32 -6.49 0.33 26.90
N ASP A 33 -6.59 -0.63 27.81
CA ASP A 33 -7.20 -0.45 29.13
C ASP A 33 -6.37 0.52 30.01
N HIS A 34 -5.07 0.68 29.69
CA HIS A 34 -4.17 1.64 30.33
C HIS A 34 -3.86 2.91 29.50
N ASN A 35 -4.61 3.19 28.43
CA ASN A 35 -4.41 4.38 27.57
C ASN A 35 -2.97 4.53 27.02
N LEU A 36 -2.30 3.41 26.71
CA LEU A 36 -0.95 3.34 26.15
C LEU A 36 -0.93 3.12 24.63
N LEU A 37 -2.10 3.06 23.98
CA LEU A 37 -2.17 2.96 22.53
C LEU A 37 -1.71 4.27 21.89
N LEU A 38 -0.98 4.17 20.78
CA LEU A 38 -0.68 5.34 19.97
C LEU A 38 -1.99 5.95 19.48
N GLU A 39 -2.09 7.28 19.60
CA GLU A 39 -3.18 8.02 18.97
C GLU A 39 -3.20 7.73 17.47
N ARG A 40 -4.40 7.47 16.96
CA ARG A 40 -4.60 7.33 15.53
C ARG A 40 -4.35 8.71 14.92
N ARG A 41 -3.42 8.80 13.97
CA ARG A 41 -3.28 10.02 13.16
C ARG A 41 -4.60 10.28 12.45
N THR A 42 -5.31 11.31 12.90
CA THR A 42 -6.49 11.83 12.20
C THR A 42 -5.98 12.47 10.91
N LYS A 43 -6.35 11.90 9.76
CA LYS A 43 -6.20 12.63 8.49
C LYS A 43 -7.08 13.88 8.62
N GLN A 44 -6.51 15.07 8.46
CA GLN A 44 -7.29 16.30 8.48
C GLN A 44 -8.39 16.18 7.40
N PRO A 45 -9.68 16.13 7.79
CA PRO A 45 -10.76 16.12 6.83
C PRO A 45 -10.72 17.42 6.02
N GLY A 46 -10.80 17.33 4.69
CA GLY A 46 -10.84 18.52 3.83
C GLY A 46 -9.50 19.17 3.51
N VAL A 47 -8.35 18.56 3.84
CA VAL A 47 -7.07 18.93 3.21
C VAL A 47 -6.89 18.06 1.97
N PRO A 48 -7.31 18.52 0.77
CA PRO A 48 -6.95 17.83 -0.45
C PRO A 48 -5.43 17.79 -0.53
N ARG A 49 -4.87 16.67 -1.02
CA ARG A 49 -3.47 16.72 -1.47
C ARG A 49 -3.45 17.71 -2.63
N ARG A 50 -2.92 18.91 -2.38
CA ARG A 50 -2.81 19.95 -3.39
C ARG A 50 -1.88 19.41 -4.48
N HIS A 51 -2.45 19.11 -5.65
CA HIS A 51 -1.69 18.87 -6.86
C HIS A 51 -1.87 20.13 -7.72
N GLU A 52 -0.83 20.93 -7.86
CA GLU A 52 -0.85 22.13 -8.71
C GLU A 52 -0.39 21.82 -10.15
N GLY A 53 0.04 20.59 -10.41
CA GLY A 53 0.48 20.15 -11.73
C GLY A 53 -0.70 19.84 -12.65
N ARG A 54 -0.72 20.43 -13.85
CA ARG A 54 -1.53 19.95 -14.99
C ARG A 54 -0.78 18.78 -15.63
N ILE A 55 -1.37 17.58 -15.55
CA ILE A 55 -0.82 16.36 -16.16
C ILE A 55 -1.38 16.13 -17.57
N ALA A 56 -2.38 16.91 -17.99
CA ALA A 56 -2.95 16.85 -19.33
C ALA A 56 -2.19 17.73 -20.34
N VAL A 57 -2.03 17.22 -21.56
CA VAL A 57 -1.51 17.93 -22.73
C VAL A 57 -2.63 18.18 -23.74
N GLU A 58 -2.45 19.10 -24.69
CA GLU A 58 -3.49 19.49 -25.67
C GLU A 58 -3.45 18.68 -26.96
N THR A 59 -2.34 17.99 -27.22
CA THR A 59 -2.12 17.18 -28.42
C THR A 59 -1.89 15.73 -28.00
N SER A 60 -2.51 14.79 -28.73
CA SER A 60 -2.26 13.36 -28.58
C SER A 60 -0.79 13.01 -28.82
N ASP A 61 -0.34 11.87 -28.32
CA ASP A 61 1.00 11.29 -28.54
C ASP A 61 2.15 12.22 -28.10
N THR A 62 1.85 13.12 -27.17
CA THR A 62 2.83 14.11 -26.66
C THR A 62 3.27 13.78 -25.24
N ARG A 63 2.43 13.11 -24.45
CA ARG A 63 2.74 12.70 -23.09
C ARG A 63 1.95 11.47 -22.69
N TRP A 64 2.65 10.51 -22.10
CA TRP A 64 2.05 9.28 -21.57
C TRP A 64 2.17 9.19 -20.06
N CYS A 65 1.16 8.57 -19.47
CA CYS A 65 0.98 8.39 -18.05
C CYS A 65 0.88 6.87 -17.81
N SER A 66 1.82 6.27 -17.08
CA SER A 66 1.74 4.85 -16.72
C SER A 66 1.17 4.66 -15.31
N ASP A 67 0.34 3.64 -15.16
CA ASP A 67 -0.21 3.22 -13.86
C ASP A 67 -0.44 1.71 -13.86
N GLY A 68 -0.71 1.14 -12.69
CA GLY A 68 -0.99 -0.27 -12.55
C GLY A 68 -1.86 -0.60 -11.34
N PHE A 69 -2.61 -1.68 -11.45
CA PHE A 69 -3.43 -2.20 -10.37
C PHE A 69 -3.33 -3.71 -10.27
N GLU A 70 -3.75 -4.23 -9.13
CA GLU A 70 -3.72 -5.66 -8.86
C GLU A 70 -5.11 -6.10 -8.42
N PHE A 71 -5.56 -7.23 -8.97
CA PHE A 71 -6.78 -7.88 -8.55
C PHE A 71 -6.57 -9.39 -8.42
N ARG A 72 -7.54 -10.07 -7.81
CA ARG A 72 -7.54 -11.52 -7.70
C ARG A 72 -8.56 -12.10 -8.66
N CYS A 73 -8.13 -13.11 -9.41
CA CYS A 73 -8.99 -13.97 -10.21
C CYS A 73 -9.86 -14.84 -9.30
N GLU A 74 -10.86 -15.51 -9.88
CA GLU A 74 -11.80 -16.37 -9.14
C GLU A 74 -11.11 -17.53 -8.40
N ASP A 75 -10.01 -18.05 -8.96
CA ASP A 75 -9.14 -19.07 -8.34
C ASP A 75 -8.27 -18.52 -7.20
N GLY A 76 -8.39 -17.21 -6.90
CA GLY A 76 -7.60 -16.51 -5.90
C GLY A 76 -6.20 -16.13 -6.38
N ALA A 77 -5.81 -16.47 -7.62
CA ALA A 77 -4.55 -16.05 -8.20
C ALA A 77 -4.52 -14.53 -8.34
N LYS A 78 -3.37 -13.94 -8.05
CA LYS A 78 -3.16 -12.50 -8.19
C LYS A 78 -2.75 -12.20 -9.63
N LEU A 79 -3.38 -11.20 -10.23
CA LEU A 79 -2.99 -10.64 -11.52
C LEU A 79 -2.65 -9.15 -11.33
N SER A 80 -1.46 -8.75 -11.77
CA SER A 80 -1.03 -7.36 -11.81
C SER A 80 -1.13 -6.87 -13.26
N VAL A 81 -1.83 -5.76 -13.45
CA VAL A 81 -1.98 -5.09 -14.75
C VAL A 81 -1.25 -3.76 -14.70
N THR A 82 -0.45 -3.48 -15.71
CA THR A 82 0.21 -2.20 -15.91
C THR A 82 -0.11 -1.70 -17.31
N PHE A 83 -0.35 -0.41 -17.44
CA PHE A 83 -0.75 0.21 -18.70
C PHE A 83 -0.17 1.60 -18.84
N ALA A 84 -0.10 2.08 -20.09
CA ALA A 84 0.21 3.46 -20.43
C ALA A 84 -1.02 4.09 -21.09
N LEU A 85 -1.43 5.27 -20.61
CA LEU A 85 -2.47 6.08 -21.22
C LEU A 85 -1.87 7.32 -21.88
N ASP A 86 -2.46 7.75 -22.98
CA ASP A 86 -2.27 9.10 -23.48
C ASP A 86 -2.86 10.12 -22.49
N CYS A 87 -2.10 11.15 -22.12
CA CYS A 87 -2.55 12.12 -21.13
C CYS A 87 -3.51 13.20 -21.74
N CYS A 88 -3.70 13.23 -23.07
CA CYS A 88 -4.69 14.07 -23.77
C CYS A 88 -6.08 13.40 -23.76
N ASP A 89 -6.22 12.25 -24.41
CA ASP A 89 -7.52 11.61 -24.69
C ASP A 89 -7.84 10.39 -23.79
N ARG A 90 -6.88 9.97 -22.96
CA ARG A 90 -6.98 8.80 -22.05
C ARG A 90 -7.01 7.45 -22.79
N GLU A 91 -6.65 7.39 -24.06
CA GLU A 91 -6.55 6.12 -24.78
C GLU A 91 -5.44 5.25 -24.17
N ALA A 92 -5.72 3.95 -24.03
CA ALA A 92 -4.73 2.98 -23.58
C ALA A 92 -3.87 2.54 -24.76
N ILE A 93 -2.61 2.98 -24.78
CA ILE A 93 -1.69 2.76 -25.90
C ILE A 93 -0.92 1.44 -25.74
N GLY A 94 -0.80 0.94 -24.51
CA GLY A 94 -0.18 -0.34 -24.23
C GLY A 94 -0.52 -0.85 -22.84
N TRP A 95 -0.51 -2.17 -22.67
CA TRP A 95 -0.72 -2.81 -21.39
C TRP A 95 -0.08 -4.20 -21.33
N VAL A 96 0.27 -4.62 -20.12
CA VAL A 96 0.77 -5.95 -19.79
C VAL A 96 0.03 -6.45 -18.56
N ALA A 97 -0.42 -7.71 -18.61
CA ALA A 97 -1.01 -8.41 -17.46
C ALA A 97 -0.14 -9.61 -17.10
N SER A 98 0.32 -9.67 -15.86
CA SER A 98 1.26 -10.69 -15.40
C SER A 98 0.94 -11.16 -13.98
N PRO A 99 1.01 -12.48 -13.71
CA PRO A 99 0.83 -13.03 -12.37
C PRO A 99 2.04 -12.77 -11.46
N THR A 100 3.21 -12.47 -12.03
CA THR A 100 4.47 -12.28 -11.29
C THR A 100 4.83 -10.81 -11.05
N GLY A 101 3.96 -9.88 -11.47
CA GLY A 101 4.26 -8.44 -11.49
C GLY A 101 4.96 -8.01 -12.78
N TYR A 102 5.51 -6.79 -12.77
CA TYR A 102 6.05 -6.11 -13.95
C TYR A 102 7.49 -5.62 -13.73
N SER A 103 8.27 -5.67 -14.80
CA SER A 103 9.61 -5.11 -14.98
C SER A 103 9.51 -3.69 -15.53
N GLY A 104 10.56 -2.88 -15.38
CA GLY A 104 10.65 -1.58 -16.06
C GLY A 104 10.68 -1.69 -17.59
N ASP A 105 11.01 -2.87 -18.13
CA ASP A 105 10.99 -3.14 -19.57
C ASP A 105 9.57 -3.38 -20.11
N ASP A 106 8.58 -3.65 -19.24
CA ASP A 106 7.17 -3.83 -19.64
C ASP A 106 6.46 -2.48 -19.91
N ILE A 107 7.11 -1.35 -19.63
CA ILE A 107 6.53 0.00 -19.65
C ILE A 107 7.42 0.99 -20.44
N ARG A 108 8.15 0.51 -21.45
CA ARG A 108 9.05 1.33 -22.28
C ARG A 108 8.49 1.67 -23.63
#